data_AF-A0A2R5GYY8-F1
#
_entry.id   AF-A0A2R5GYY8-F1
#
_cell.length_a   1.000
_cell.length_b   1.000
_cell.length_c   1.000
_cell.angle_alpha   90.00
_cell.angle_beta   90.00
_cell.angle_gamma   90.00
#
_symmetry.space_group_name_H-M   'P 1'
#
loop_
_entity.id
_entity.type
_entity.pdbx_description
1 polymer ?
#
loop_
_entity_poly.entity_id
_entity_poly.type
_entity_poly.pdbx_seq_one_letter_code
_entity_poly.pdbx_strand_id
1 'polypeptide(L)'
;MKLYRVQDEGMERSIAGIFQDSDVAFIHVPRAGSTSLQTAIFGQDGDKLPPRVFLAAEQIEARCSYGRFQEMYRIGCVRNPWARLVSAYEALRTVPLDGTAPAEDVIGSQLVRKLGSFPAVVDYLFKLHCKDALNDSRWPLPLPVLGSNIGQNFCPVQFRPQYTFLTDADGNLLVDALFALERIKEGVEMLKSGAADTRNLGRRLNVGKMPQLCEGPYGGDIDYLLYYHDPWLVMKVSRIYERDFRLFHYDGEGPPDEQCPRRTDQPRRDKTIKSIKKKKPAKDNVEGKSEEEPMSPSEQDCSVM
;
A
#
# COMPACT_ATOMS: atom_id res chain seq x y z
N MET A 1 5.95 24.09 -8.47
CA MET A 1 6.22 22.92 -7.60
C MET A 1 7.67 23.09 -7.16
N LYS A 2 7.94 23.40 -5.88
CA LYS A 2 9.31 23.32 -5.37
C LYS A 2 9.61 21.83 -5.18
N LEU A 3 9.89 21.14 -6.29
CA LEU A 3 10.59 19.87 -6.23
C LEU A 3 11.94 20.17 -5.57
N TYR A 4 12.23 19.44 -4.50
CA TYR A 4 13.40 19.58 -3.65
C TYR A 4 14.62 20.15 -4.38
N ARG A 5 15.07 21.34 -3.93
CA ARG A 5 16.39 21.87 -4.25
C ARG A 5 17.25 21.65 -3.01
N VAL A 6 18.07 20.60 -3.04
CA VAL A 6 19.20 20.46 -2.11
C VAL A 6 20.32 21.32 -2.68
N GLN A 7 20.42 22.54 -2.19
CA GLN A 7 21.65 23.30 -2.19
C GLN A 7 21.86 23.71 -0.74
N ASP A 8 22.79 23.02 -0.09
CA ASP A 8 23.83 23.58 0.78
C ASP A 8 24.29 22.57 1.83
N GLU A 9 25.60 22.60 1.99
CA GLU A 9 26.47 21.70 2.71
C GLU A 9 26.12 21.64 4.21
N GLY A 10 26.07 20.42 4.75
CA GLY A 10 26.16 20.19 6.19
C GLY A 10 24.89 20.45 7.00
N MET A 11 23.88 19.58 6.90
CA MET A 11 22.93 19.39 8.00
C MET A 11 22.16 18.07 7.84
N GLU A 12 22.24 17.21 8.84
CA GLU A 12 21.15 16.28 9.17
C GLU A 12 19.88 17.12 9.36
N ARG A 13 19.14 17.38 8.27
CA ARG A 13 17.76 17.82 8.45
C ARG A 13 17.06 16.65 9.14
N SER A 14 16.59 16.88 10.36
CA SER A 14 15.72 15.95 11.06
C SER A 14 14.59 15.53 10.12
N ILE A 15 14.09 14.30 10.25
CA ILE A 15 12.97 13.78 9.43
C ILE A 15 11.82 14.80 9.35
N ALA A 16 11.59 15.58 10.42
CA ALA A 16 10.65 16.69 10.46
C ALA A 16 10.92 17.77 9.38
N GLY A 17 12.18 18.18 9.19
CA GLY A 17 12.57 19.16 8.17
C GLY A 17 12.43 18.68 6.72
N ILE A 18 12.38 17.37 6.49
CA ILE A 18 12.15 16.79 5.15
C ILE A 18 10.69 16.91 4.75
N PHE A 19 9.79 16.67 5.70
CA PHE A 19 8.36 16.79 5.46
C PHE A 19 7.89 18.25 5.49
N GLN A 20 8.45 19.10 6.35
CA GLN A 20 7.95 20.48 6.51
C GLN A 20 7.89 21.29 5.20
N ASP A 21 8.87 21.09 4.31
CA ASP A 21 8.98 21.81 3.03
C ASP A 21 8.29 21.10 1.84
N SER A 22 7.62 19.95 2.05
CA SER A 22 7.06 19.13 0.97
C SER A 22 5.55 19.24 0.82
N ASP A 23 5.06 19.41 -0.41
CA ASP A 23 3.62 19.33 -0.72
C ASP A 23 3.10 17.89 -0.80
N VAL A 24 3.99 16.89 -0.72
CA VAL A 24 3.67 15.47 -0.86
C VAL A 24 4.27 14.68 0.31
N ALA A 25 3.45 13.86 0.95
CA ALA A 25 3.90 12.87 1.92
C ALA A 25 3.83 11.48 1.29
N PHE A 26 4.98 10.85 1.07
CA PHE A 26 5.02 9.48 0.56
C PHE A 26 5.21 8.50 1.71
N ILE A 27 4.19 7.69 1.99
CA ILE A 27 4.20 6.70 3.06
C ILE A 27 4.83 5.41 2.54
N HIS A 28 6.04 5.11 3.01
CA HIS A 28 6.83 4.00 2.52
C HIS A 28 6.42 2.68 3.18
N VAL A 29 5.68 1.84 2.46
CA VAL A 29 5.35 0.47 2.86
C VAL A 29 6.46 -0.47 2.38
N PRO A 30 7.18 -1.18 3.27
CA PRO A 30 8.23 -2.10 2.87
C PRO A 30 7.75 -3.13 1.85
N ARG A 31 8.57 -3.39 0.83
CA ARG A 31 8.37 -4.45 -0.17
C ARG A 31 7.10 -4.32 -1.03
N ALA A 32 6.46 -3.15 -1.01
CA ALA A 32 5.31 -2.82 -1.86
C ALA A 32 5.69 -2.08 -3.17
N GLY A 33 6.96 -2.11 -3.57
CA GLY A 33 7.45 -1.37 -4.74
C GLY A 33 7.58 0.14 -4.52
N SER A 34 7.52 0.57 -3.26
CA SER A 34 7.62 1.97 -2.83
C SER A 34 8.84 2.70 -3.40
N THR A 35 10.01 2.05 -3.53
CA THR A 35 11.19 2.69 -4.14
C THR A 35 10.99 3.01 -5.62
N SER A 36 10.45 2.09 -6.43
CA SER A 36 10.20 2.38 -7.85
C SER A 36 9.21 3.51 -8.03
N LEU A 37 8.15 3.54 -7.22
CA LEU A 37 7.15 4.60 -7.26
C LEU A 37 7.74 5.94 -6.79
N GLN A 38 8.52 5.93 -5.71
CA GLN A 38 9.23 7.12 -5.21
C GLN A 38 10.18 7.68 -6.28
N THR A 39 10.97 6.83 -6.94
CA THR A 39 11.83 7.25 -8.04
C THR A 39 11.05 7.79 -9.24
N ALA A 40 9.87 7.25 -9.54
CA ALA A 40 9.02 7.77 -10.61
C ALA A 40 8.43 9.16 -10.26
N ILE A 41 8.03 9.37 -9.00
CA ILE A 41 7.43 10.63 -8.53
C ILE A 41 8.48 11.72 -8.33
N PHE A 42 9.62 11.39 -7.72
CA PHE A 42 10.62 12.38 -7.28
C PHE A 42 11.88 12.42 -8.18
N GLY A 43 12.06 11.47 -9.09
CA GLY A 43 13.24 11.36 -9.96
C GLY A 43 14.34 10.43 -9.40
N GLN A 44 15.46 10.33 -10.12
CA GLN A 44 16.61 9.46 -9.78
C GLN A 44 17.74 10.18 -9.04
N ASP A 45 17.69 11.50 -8.90
CA ASP A 45 18.74 12.25 -8.19
C ASP A 45 18.68 11.87 -6.71
N GLY A 46 19.69 11.14 -6.23
CA GLY A 46 19.73 10.52 -4.90
C GLY A 46 19.51 11.49 -3.74
N ASP A 47 19.84 12.77 -3.92
CA ASP A 47 19.66 13.82 -2.92
C ASP A 47 18.20 14.32 -2.84
N LYS A 48 17.35 13.98 -3.82
CA LYS A 48 15.93 14.39 -3.89
C LYS A 48 14.97 13.30 -3.41
N LEU A 49 15.47 12.09 -3.16
CA LEU A 49 14.65 11.01 -2.65
C LEU A 49 14.51 11.16 -1.13
N PRO A 50 13.27 11.19 -0.59
CA PRO A 50 13.08 11.09 0.85
C PRO A 50 13.85 9.87 1.40
N PRO A 51 14.53 9.99 2.55
CA PRO A 51 15.23 8.86 3.14
C PRO A 51 14.29 7.68 3.30
N ARG A 52 14.82 6.47 3.13
CA ARG A 52 14.09 5.22 3.38
C ARG A 52 13.81 5.08 4.87
N VAL A 53 12.79 5.77 5.35
CA VAL A 53 12.30 5.64 6.71
C VAL A 53 10.92 4.99 6.65
N PHE A 54 10.80 3.83 7.29
CA PHE A 54 9.54 3.07 7.35
C PHE A 54 8.63 3.60 8.47
N LEU A 55 8.28 4.89 8.39
CA LEU A 55 7.35 5.51 9.33
C LEU A 55 5.90 5.28 8.89
N ALA A 56 5.03 5.02 9.86
CA ALA A 56 3.60 5.07 9.65
C ALA A 56 3.12 6.51 9.41
N ALA A 57 1.96 6.68 8.78
CA ALA A 57 1.36 7.98 8.53
C ALA A 57 1.18 8.81 9.80
N GLU A 58 0.66 8.22 10.89
CA GLU A 58 0.55 8.88 12.20
C GLU A 58 1.92 9.34 12.75
N GLN A 59 2.97 8.57 12.48
CA GLN A 59 4.33 8.90 12.91
C GLN A 59 4.93 10.06 12.11
N ILE A 60 4.55 10.20 10.83
CA ILE A 60 4.93 11.34 9.99
C ILE A 60 4.15 12.57 10.45
N GLU A 61 2.83 12.42 10.65
CA GLU A 61 1.96 13.47 11.17
C GLU A 61 2.48 14.05 12.49
N ALA A 62 2.83 13.20 13.46
CA ALA A 62 3.36 13.62 14.76
C ALA A 62 4.73 14.34 14.68
N ARG A 63 5.44 14.21 13.56
CA ARG A 63 6.73 14.89 13.31
C ARG A 63 6.58 16.17 12.48
N CYS A 64 5.40 16.40 11.91
CA CYS A 64 5.09 17.61 11.18
C CYS A 64 4.64 18.72 12.13
N SER A 65 4.83 19.98 11.72
CA SER A 65 4.16 21.12 12.35
C SER A 65 2.64 20.93 12.30
N TYR A 66 1.93 21.44 13.31
CA TYR A 66 0.48 21.29 13.44
C TYR A 66 -0.26 21.62 12.13
N GLY A 67 -1.13 20.72 11.67
CA GLY A 67 -1.93 20.86 10.45
C GLY A 67 -1.17 20.62 9.14
N ARG A 68 0.17 20.59 9.15
CA ARG A 68 0.97 20.52 7.92
C ARG A 68 0.76 19.21 7.16
N PHE A 69 0.60 18.09 7.88
CA PHE A 69 0.38 16.79 7.26
C PHE A 69 -0.96 16.72 6.50
N GLN A 70 -2.00 17.39 7.01
CA GLN A 70 -3.32 17.46 6.40
C GLN A 70 -3.33 18.28 5.10
N GLU A 71 -2.42 19.24 4.98
CA GLU A 71 -2.24 20.06 3.76
C GLU A 71 -1.44 19.34 2.68
N MET A 72 -0.74 18.26 3.02
CA MET A 72 0.03 17.47 2.06
C MET A 72 -0.86 16.54 1.26
N TYR A 73 -0.44 16.26 0.03
CA TYR A 73 -0.98 15.13 -0.70
C TYR A 73 -0.25 13.84 -0.30
N ARG A 74 -0.99 12.94 0.35
CA ARG A 74 -0.46 11.74 1.00
C ARG A 74 -0.64 10.54 0.08
N ILE A 75 0.46 9.87 -0.25
CA ILE A 75 0.50 8.76 -1.19
C ILE A 75 1.00 7.51 -0.48
N GLY A 76 0.28 6.40 -0.64
CA GLY A 76 0.71 5.06 -0.23
C GLY A 76 0.83 4.11 -1.40
N CYS A 77 1.64 3.07 -1.25
CA CYS A 77 1.70 1.94 -2.18
C CYS A 77 1.54 0.65 -1.39
N VAL A 78 0.68 -0.25 -1.86
CA VAL A 78 0.43 -1.57 -1.29
C VAL A 78 0.72 -2.64 -2.32
N ARG A 79 0.83 -3.88 -1.84
CA ARG A 79 1.06 -5.08 -2.64
C ARG A 79 0.22 -6.21 -2.08
N ASN A 80 -0.12 -7.18 -2.93
CA ASN A 80 -0.75 -8.41 -2.51
C ASN A 80 0.02 -9.01 -1.32
N PRO A 81 -0.63 -9.24 -0.15
CA PRO A 81 0.06 -9.67 1.07
C PRO A 81 0.83 -10.98 0.92
N TRP A 82 0.34 -11.93 0.11
CA TRP A 82 1.01 -13.20 -0.16
C TRP A 82 2.37 -12.99 -0.82
N ALA A 83 2.37 -12.20 -1.90
CA ALA A 83 3.56 -11.85 -2.66
C ALA A 83 4.52 -10.97 -1.85
N ARG A 84 3.98 -10.03 -1.06
CA ARG A 84 4.77 -9.12 -0.21
C ARG A 84 5.57 -9.88 0.85
N LEU A 85 4.94 -10.83 1.54
CA LEU A 85 5.59 -11.64 2.56
C LEU A 85 6.73 -12.48 1.99
N VAL A 86 6.51 -13.16 0.85
CA VAL A 86 7.57 -13.93 0.18
C VAL A 86 8.71 -13.01 -0.27
N SER A 87 8.37 -11.86 -0.85
CA SER A 87 9.37 -10.88 -1.28
C SER A 87 10.19 -10.31 -0.11
N ALA A 88 9.59 -10.15 1.06
CA ALA A 88 10.29 -9.75 2.28
C ALA A 88 11.24 -10.85 2.77
N TYR A 89 10.76 -12.09 2.82
CA TYR A 89 11.56 -13.25 3.23
C TYR A 89 12.80 -13.43 2.34
N GLU A 90 12.62 -13.44 1.01
CA GLU A 90 13.74 -13.65 0.08
C GLU A 90 14.76 -12.51 0.14
N ALA A 91 14.31 -11.27 0.23
CA ALA A 91 15.22 -10.14 0.35
C ALA A 91 16.02 -10.17 1.66
N LEU A 92 15.36 -10.46 2.79
CA LEU A 92 16.05 -10.47 4.09
C LEU A 92 17.03 -11.63 4.21
N ARG A 93 16.81 -12.75 3.52
CA ARG A 93 17.75 -13.89 3.53
C ARG A 93 19.12 -13.51 2.97
N THR A 94 19.17 -12.58 2.02
CA THR A 94 20.39 -12.21 1.27
C THR A 94 21.03 -10.91 1.73
N VAL A 95 20.41 -10.15 2.63
CA VAL A 95 20.98 -8.91 3.20
C VAL A 95 22.37 -9.17 3.82
N PRO A 96 23.42 -8.42 3.41
CA PRO A 96 24.73 -8.48 4.05
C PRO A 96 24.67 -8.10 5.53
N LEU A 97 25.46 -8.78 6.37
CA LEU A 97 25.57 -8.50 7.81
C LEU A 97 26.89 -7.79 8.16
N ASP A 98 27.57 -7.24 7.17
CA ASP A 98 28.87 -6.56 7.28
C ASP A 98 28.75 -5.07 7.68
N GLY A 99 27.55 -4.62 8.04
CA GLY A 99 27.27 -3.24 8.43
C GLY A 99 26.98 -2.29 7.26
N THR A 100 26.96 -2.78 6.02
CA THR A 100 26.62 -1.95 4.83
C THR A 100 25.12 -1.79 4.59
N ALA A 101 24.30 -2.67 5.18
CA ALA A 101 22.86 -2.67 5.02
C ALA A 101 22.14 -1.82 6.10
N PRO A 102 20.94 -1.27 5.80
CA PRO A 102 20.12 -0.57 6.78
C PRO A 102 19.85 -1.42 8.03
N ALA A 103 19.85 -0.81 9.22
CA ALA A 103 19.73 -1.53 10.49
C ALA A 103 18.45 -2.37 10.58
N GLU A 104 17.33 -1.87 10.05
CA GLU A 104 16.05 -2.58 10.01
C GLU A 104 16.12 -3.84 9.14
N ASP A 105 16.87 -3.81 8.05
CA ASP A 105 17.08 -4.95 7.17
C ASP A 105 18.05 -5.96 7.81
N VAL A 106 19.07 -5.49 8.51
CA VAL A 106 20.01 -6.34 9.28
C VAL A 106 19.27 -7.13 10.35
N ILE A 107 18.43 -6.47 11.15
CA ILE A 107 17.66 -7.14 12.21
C ILE A 107 16.68 -8.16 11.61
N GLY A 108 15.96 -7.79 10.54
CA GLY A 108 15.08 -8.72 9.82
C GLY A 108 15.83 -9.94 9.26
N SER A 109 17.02 -9.71 8.70
CA SER A 109 17.90 -10.76 8.15
C SER A 109 18.38 -11.73 9.22
N GLN A 110 18.80 -11.23 10.38
CA GLN A 110 19.19 -12.07 11.51
C GLN A 110 18.04 -12.99 11.96
N LEU A 111 16.81 -12.47 12.04
CA LEU A 111 15.63 -13.27 12.38
C LEU A 111 15.37 -14.35 11.32
N VAL A 112 15.32 -13.98 10.04
CA VAL A 112 15.04 -14.91 8.93
C VAL A 112 16.08 -16.03 8.88
N ARG A 113 17.37 -15.70 9.02
CA ARG A 113 18.47 -16.68 9.05
C ARG A 113 18.41 -17.59 10.27
N LYS A 114 18.02 -17.06 11.44
CA LYS A 114 17.86 -17.84 12.67
C LYS A 114 16.68 -18.82 12.60
N LEU A 115 15.58 -18.42 11.97
CA LEU A 115 14.40 -19.28 11.77
C LEU A 115 14.59 -20.28 10.61
N GLY A 116 15.47 -19.97 9.66
CA GLY A 116 16.00 -20.90 8.65
C GLY A 116 15.05 -21.28 7.51
N SER A 117 13.74 -21.07 7.65
CA SER A 117 12.75 -21.41 6.62
C SER A 117 11.55 -20.46 6.59
N PHE A 118 10.88 -20.38 5.44
CA PHE A 118 9.68 -19.57 5.28
C PHE A 118 8.52 -19.99 6.21
N PRO A 119 8.19 -21.29 6.38
CA PRO A 119 7.18 -21.71 7.35
C PRO A 119 7.50 -21.30 8.79
N ALA A 120 8.77 -21.40 9.21
CA ALA A 120 9.18 -20.99 10.55
C ALA A 120 9.03 -19.47 10.77
N VAL A 121 9.27 -18.65 9.74
CA VAL A 121 9.00 -17.20 9.77
C VAL A 121 7.49 -16.93 9.91
N VAL A 122 6.65 -17.62 9.15
CA VAL A 122 5.19 -17.47 9.27
C VAL A 122 4.69 -17.89 10.65
N ASP A 123 5.21 -18.99 11.20
CA ASP A 123 4.86 -19.43 12.55
C ASP A 123 5.21 -18.39 13.60
N TYR A 124 6.40 -17.80 13.50
CA TYR A 124 6.81 -16.72 14.37
C TYR A 124 5.86 -15.51 14.28
N LEU A 125 5.55 -15.06 13.06
CA LEU A 125 4.66 -13.92 12.82
C LEU A 125 3.23 -14.20 13.29
N PHE A 126 2.72 -15.41 13.07
CA PHE A 126 1.39 -15.81 13.53
C PHE A 126 1.27 -15.73 15.04
N LYS A 127 2.28 -16.22 15.78
CA LYS A 127 2.28 -16.12 17.25
C LYS A 127 2.36 -14.69 17.75
N LEU A 128 3.07 -13.84 17.02
CA LEU A 128 3.22 -12.43 17.36
C LEU A 128 1.91 -11.64 17.17
N HIS A 129 1.22 -11.88 16.06
CA HIS A 129 0.04 -11.11 15.65
C HIS A 129 -1.29 -11.73 16.11
N CYS A 130 -1.32 -13.03 16.40
CA CYS A 130 -2.54 -13.76 16.74
C CYS A 130 -2.44 -14.37 18.16
N LYS A 131 -2.20 -13.52 19.17
CA LYS A 131 -2.02 -13.97 20.57
C LYS A 131 -3.20 -14.78 21.11
N ASP A 132 -4.42 -14.46 20.69
CA ASP A 132 -5.61 -15.20 21.10
C ASP A 132 -5.64 -16.64 20.54
N ALA A 133 -4.95 -16.89 19.42
CA ALA A 133 -4.84 -18.21 18.82
C ALA A 133 -3.87 -19.14 19.61
N LEU A 134 -3.04 -18.60 20.51
CA LEU A 134 -2.13 -19.38 21.34
C LEU A 134 -2.84 -20.08 22.52
N ASN A 135 -4.00 -19.57 22.93
CA ASN A 135 -4.81 -20.17 24.00
C ASN A 135 -5.75 -21.27 23.50
N ASP A 136 -5.79 -21.51 22.19
CA ASP A 136 -6.62 -22.54 21.61
C ASP A 136 -5.89 -23.89 21.72
N SER A 137 -6.49 -24.85 22.43
CA SER A 137 -5.85 -26.11 22.82
C SER A 137 -5.57 -27.07 21.65
N ARG A 138 -6.13 -26.80 20.47
CA ARG A 138 -5.87 -27.58 19.25
C ARG A 138 -4.50 -27.25 18.61
N TRP A 139 -3.68 -26.37 19.20
CA TRP A 139 -2.41 -25.86 18.62
C TRP A 139 -1.18 -26.13 19.51
N PRO A 140 -0.67 -27.37 19.53
CA PRO A 140 0.62 -27.67 20.16
C PRO A 140 1.75 -27.34 19.18
N LEU A 141 2.33 -26.14 19.25
CA LEU A 141 3.52 -25.81 18.45
C LEU A 141 4.76 -25.65 19.35
N PRO A 142 5.69 -26.63 19.38
CA PRO A 142 7.00 -26.43 19.99
C PRO A 142 7.78 -25.40 19.17
N LEU A 143 8.13 -24.27 19.77
CA LEU A 143 9.05 -23.33 19.14
C LEU A 143 10.50 -23.75 19.39
N PRO A 144 11.40 -23.47 18.46
CA PRO A 144 12.79 -23.21 18.84
C PRO A 144 12.78 -22.02 19.80
N VAL A 145 13.28 -22.22 21.02
CA VAL A 145 13.52 -21.12 21.97
C VAL A 145 14.46 -20.14 21.29
N LEU A 146 13.95 -19.00 20.83
CA LEU A 146 14.78 -17.93 20.30
C LEU A 146 15.63 -17.43 21.47
N GLY A 147 16.93 -17.77 21.46
CA GLY A 147 17.89 -17.33 22.48
C GLY A 147 17.77 -15.82 22.76
N SER A 148 18.01 -15.47 24.04
CA SER A 148 17.73 -14.23 24.78
C SER A 148 18.08 -12.86 24.14
N ASN A 149 18.68 -12.81 22.96
CA ASN A 149 19.19 -11.58 22.36
C ASN A 149 18.24 -10.96 21.30
N ILE A 150 17.19 -11.65 20.89
CA ILE A 150 16.09 -11.05 20.12
C ILE A 150 14.93 -10.93 21.10
N GLY A 151 14.63 -9.72 21.56
CA GLY A 151 13.56 -9.47 22.52
C GLY A 151 12.28 -10.22 22.10
N GLN A 152 11.70 -10.97 23.03
CA GLN A 152 10.43 -11.66 22.80
C GLN A 152 9.40 -10.58 22.38
N ASN A 153 8.81 -10.72 21.20
CA ASN A 153 7.83 -9.81 20.57
C ASN A 153 8.33 -8.75 19.56
N PHE A 154 9.49 -8.94 18.91
CA PHE A 154 9.90 -8.05 17.82
C PHE A 154 9.31 -8.46 16.46
N CYS A 155 8.58 -7.58 15.77
CA CYS A 155 8.19 -7.75 14.36
C CYS A 155 9.11 -6.88 13.47
N PRO A 156 9.99 -7.48 12.64
CA PRO A 156 10.70 -6.72 11.62
C PRO A 156 9.72 -5.93 10.76
N VAL A 157 10.07 -4.68 10.46
CA VAL A 157 9.18 -3.73 9.78
C VAL A 157 8.70 -4.25 8.42
N GLN A 158 9.51 -5.07 7.75
CA GLN A 158 9.21 -5.70 6.45
C GLN A 158 8.05 -6.69 6.52
N PHE A 159 7.77 -7.25 7.70
CA PHE A 159 6.69 -8.21 7.94
C PHE A 159 5.46 -7.59 8.61
N ARG A 160 5.50 -6.31 8.99
CA ARG A 160 4.34 -5.64 9.56
C ARG A 160 3.22 -5.53 8.52
N PRO A 161 1.94 -5.75 8.89
CA PRO A 161 0.81 -5.53 7.99
C PRO A 161 0.80 -4.10 7.41
N GLN A 162 0.39 -3.94 6.15
CA GLN A 162 0.47 -2.66 5.43
C GLN A 162 -0.48 -1.62 6.02
N TYR A 163 -1.63 -2.04 6.52
CA TYR A 163 -2.57 -1.13 7.16
C TYR A 163 -1.92 -0.36 8.32
N THR A 164 -0.96 -0.98 9.03
CA THR A 164 -0.27 -0.34 10.17
C THR A 164 0.57 0.87 9.77
N PHE A 165 0.87 1.04 8.49
CA PHE A 165 1.57 2.21 7.97
C PHE A 165 0.61 3.28 7.46
N LEU A 166 -0.62 2.91 7.10
CA LEU A 166 -1.51 3.71 6.26
C LEU A 166 -2.79 4.15 6.97
N THR A 167 -3.09 3.60 8.14
CA THR A 167 -4.30 3.94 8.90
C THR A 167 -3.99 4.61 10.22
N ASP A 168 -4.98 5.33 10.76
CA ASP A 168 -5.02 5.72 12.16
C ASP A 168 -5.42 4.54 13.07
N ALA A 169 -5.48 4.81 14.38
CA ALA A 169 -5.95 3.87 15.40
C ALA A 169 -7.39 3.36 15.17
N ASP A 170 -8.27 4.18 14.61
CA ASP A 170 -9.66 3.84 14.30
C ASP A 170 -9.80 3.02 13.00
N GLY A 171 -8.75 3.01 12.18
CA GLY A 171 -8.69 2.29 10.92
C GLY A 171 -9.00 3.09 9.68
N ASN A 172 -9.12 4.41 9.79
CA ASN A 172 -9.31 5.28 8.64
C ASN A 172 -8.00 5.42 7.89
N LEU A 173 -8.05 5.43 6.57
CA LEU A 173 -6.87 5.68 5.75
C LEU A 173 -6.40 7.13 5.91
N LEU A 174 -5.11 7.29 6.16
CA LEU A 174 -4.42 8.58 6.30
C LEU A 174 -3.72 9.00 5.00
N VAL A 175 -4.14 8.45 3.86
CA VAL A 175 -3.59 8.76 2.53
C VAL A 175 -4.69 9.23 1.58
N ASP A 176 -4.36 10.18 0.71
CA ASP A 176 -5.26 10.70 -0.34
C ASP A 176 -5.28 9.78 -1.57
N ALA A 177 -4.15 9.11 -1.84
CA ALA A 177 -4.04 8.14 -2.94
C ALA A 177 -3.32 6.87 -2.50
N LEU A 178 -3.86 5.74 -2.97
CA LEU A 178 -3.33 4.41 -2.72
C LEU A 178 -3.13 3.67 -4.04
N PHE A 179 -1.92 3.13 -4.25
CA PHE A 179 -1.57 2.37 -5.45
C PHE A 179 -1.28 0.92 -5.12
N ALA A 180 -1.79 -0.01 -5.93
CA ALA A 180 -1.39 -1.42 -5.88
C ALA A 180 -0.18 -1.64 -6.78
N LEU A 181 0.86 -2.33 -6.30
CA LEU A 181 2.06 -2.63 -7.08
C LEU A 181 1.73 -3.41 -8.36
N GLU A 182 0.79 -4.34 -8.27
CA GLU A 182 0.31 -5.15 -9.39
C GLU A 182 -0.30 -4.30 -10.52
N ARG A 183 -0.76 -3.09 -10.20
CA ARG A 183 -1.40 -2.13 -11.12
C ARG A 183 -0.70 -0.79 -11.15
N ILE A 184 0.59 -0.77 -10.81
CA ILE A 184 1.35 0.46 -10.63
C ILE A 184 1.43 1.34 -11.88
N LYS A 185 1.41 0.74 -13.08
CA LYS A 185 1.36 1.47 -14.36
C LYS A 185 0.08 2.32 -14.46
N GLU A 186 -1.06 1.76 -14.08
CA GLU A 186 -2.33 2.48 -14.05
C GLU A 186 -2.27 3.63 -13.03
N GLY A 187 -1.69 3.36 -11.85
CA GLY A 187 -1.50 4.38 -10.82
C GLY A 187 -0.66 5.57 -11.28
N VAL A 188 0.45 5.30 -11.98
CA VAL A 188 1.30 6.33 -12.57
C VAL A 188 0.55 7.16 -13.61
N GLU A 189 -0.25 6.53 -14.48
CA GLU A 189 -1.07 7.25 -15.46
C GLU A 189 -2.19 8.09 -14.80
N MET A 190 -2.78 7.62 -13.70
CA MET A 190 -3.72 8.42 -12.90
C MET A 190 -3.07 9.68 -12.32
N LEU A 191 -1.83 9.58 -11.84
CA LEU A 191 -1.08 10.74 -11.34
C LEU A 191 -0.75 11.74 -12.47
N LYS A 192 -0.33 11.25 -13.64
CA LYS A 192 -0.01 12.12 -14.80
C LYS A 192 -1.23 12.83 -15.38
N SER A 193 -2.35 12.12 -15.50
CA SER A 193 -3.59 12.66 -16.05
C SER A 193 -4.27 13.66 -15.11
N GLY A 194 -3.92 13.64 -13.81
CA GLY A 194 -4.63 14.38 -12.78
C GLY A 194 -5.99 13.76 -12.44
N ALA A 195 -6.22 12.50 -12.83
CA ALA A 195 -7.44 11.75 -12.52
C ALA A 195 -7.45 11.20 -11.08
N ALA A 196 -6.29 11.12 -10.43
CA ALA A 196 -6.24 10.98 -8.97
C ALA A 196 -6.88 12.23 -8.35
N ASP A 197 -7.62 12.07 -7.25
CA ASP A 197 -8.30 13.17 -6.56
C ASP A 197 -7.29 14.13 -5.93
N THR A 198 -6.68 14.95 -6.78
CA THR A 198 -5.63 15.92 -6.46
C THR A 198 -6.24 17.23 -5.96
N ARG A 199 -7.49 17.21 -5.47
CA ARG A 199 -8.18 18.39 -4.94
C ARG A 199 -7.34 19.16 -3.90
N ASN A 200 -6.51 18.46 -3.12
CA ASN A 200 -5.58 19.07 -2.16
C ASN A 200 -4.28 19.63 -2.81
N LEU A 201 -3.87 19.16 -3.99
CA LEU A 201 -2.67 19.66 -4.69
C LEU A 201 -2.94 20.92 -5.52
N GLY A 202 -4.18 21.10 -5.99
CA GLY A 202 -4.55 22.17 -6.93
C GLY A 202 -3.77 22.17 -8.26
N ARG A 203 -2.92 21.16 -8.52
CA ARG A 203 -1.97 21.07 -9.65
C ARG A 203 -1.61 19.59 -9.96
N ARG A 204 -1.24 19.30 -11.21
CA ARG A 204 -0.74 17.97 -11.63
C ARG A 204 0.65 17.68 -11.06
N LEU A 205 0.89 16.45 -10.58
CA LEU A 205 2.22 15.99 -10.20
C LEU A 205 3.05 15.69 -11.46
N ASN A 206 4.28 16.19 -11.52
CA ASN A 206 5.20 15.90 -12.62
C ASN A 206 5.85 14.54 -12.39
N VAL A 207 5.20 13.47 -12.85
CA VAL A 207 5.71 12.09 -12.71
C VAL A 207 6.62 11.77 -13.88
N GLY A 208 7.88 11.44 -13.58
CA GLY A 208 8.89 11.06 -14.55
C GLY A 208 8.60 9.72 -15.22
N LYS A 209 9.49 9.30 -16.13
CA LYS A 209 9.46 7.94 -16.69
C LYS A 209 9.70 6.95 -15.55
N MET A 210 8.77 6.03 -15.34
CA MET A 210 8.96 4.98 -14.34
C MET A 210 10.22 4.18 -14.72
N PRO A 211 11.15 3.94 -13.76
CA PRO A 211 12.18 2.93 -13.97
C PRO A 211 11.51 1.62 -14.38
N GLN A 212 12.19 0.74 -15.13
CA GLN A 212 11.71 -0.65 -15.23
C GLN A 212 11.40 -1.14 -13.82
N LEU A 213 10.15 -1.54 -13.59
CA LEU A 213 9.68 -2.04 -12.29
C LEU A 213 10.67 -3.07 -11.83
N CYS A 214 11.22 -2.87 -10.63
CA CYS A 214 12.35 -3.60 -10.06
C CYS A 214 12.71 -4.89 -10.81
N GLU A 215 13.46 -4.81 -11.92
CA GLU A 215 14.27 -5.94 -12.42
C GLU A 215 15.53 -6.08 -11.55
N GLY A 216 15.48 -5.62 -10.30
CA GLY A 216 16.51 -5.91 -9.33
C GLY A 216 16.58 -7.41 -9.08
N PRO A 217 17.67 -7.92 -8.50
CA PRO A 217 17.89 -9.36 -8.31
C PRO A 217 16.79 -10.09 -7.51
N TYR A 218 15.86 -9.35 -6.89
CA TYR A 218 14.75 -9.86 -6.08
C TYR A 218 13.35 -9.40 -6.55
N GLY A 219 13.28 -8.73 -7.71
CA GLY A 219 12.03 -8.23 -8.29
C GLY A 219 11.67 -8.88 -9.62
N GLY A 220 12.37 -9.96 -10.00
CA GLY A 220 11.80 -10.94 -10.93
C GLY A 220 10.51 -11.56 -10.36
N ASP A 221 9.70 -12.14 -11.24
CA ASP A 221 8.48 -12.88 -10.92
C ASP A 221 8.81 -14.08 -10.01
N ILE A 222 9.07 -13.83 -8.72
CA ILE A 222 9.03 -14.87 -7.71
C ILE A 222 7.58 -15.31 -7.68
N ASP A 223 7.35 -16.51 -8.22
CA ASP A 223 6.06 -17.16 -8.11
C ASP A 223 5.85 -17.54 -6.64
N TYR A 224 5.24 -16.61 -5.90
CA TYR A 224 5.00 -16.73 -4.48
C TYR A 224 4.11 -17.94 -4.16
N LEU A 225 3.35 -18.47 -5.13
CA LEU A 225 2.50 -19.64 -4.94
C LEU A 225 3.32 -20.89 -4.60
N LEU A 226 4.59 -20.96 -5.03
CA LEU A 226 5.53 -22.03 -4.68
C LEU A 226 5.90 -22.06 -3.19
N TYR A 227 5.55 -21.04 -2.40
CA TYR A 227 5.78 -21.03 -0.96
C TYR A 227 4.58 -21.58 -0.18
N TYR A 228 3.42 -21.72 -0.82
CA TYR A 228 2.14 -21.98 -0.17
C TYR A 228 1.57 -23.36 -0.54
N HIS A 229 2.35 -24.40 -0.28
CA HIS A 229 1.93 -25.79 -0.47
C HIS A 229 1.23 -26.39 0.76
N ASP A 230 1.40 -25.78 1.92
CA ASP A 230 0.77 -26.21 3.17
C ASP A 230 -0.47 -25.35 3.45
N PRO A 231 -1.67 -25.94 3.50
CA PRO A 231 -2.87 -25.18 3.84
C PRO A 231 -2.87 -24.53 5.22
N TRP A 232 -2.11 -25.06 6.19
CA TRP A 232 -1.95 -24.38 7.48
C TRP A 232 -1.13 -23.10 7.35
N LEU A 233 -0.15 -23.08 6.46
CA LEU A 233 0.62 -21.89 6.14
C LEU A 233 -0.27 -20.82 5.50
N VAL A 234 -1.12 -21.22 4.55
CA VAL A 234 -2.13 -20.35 3.93
C VAL A 234 -3.01 -19.73 5.02
N MET A 235 -3.61 -20.56 5.88
CA MET A 235 -4.45 -20.08 6.98
C MET A 235 -3.73 -19.07 7.89
N LYS A 236 -2.49 -19.34 8.29
CA LYS A 236 -1.71 -18.45 9.17
C LYS A 236 -1.51 -17.08 8.52
N VAL A 237 -1.08 -17.04 7.26
CA VAL A 237 -0.86 -15.78 6.53
C VAL A 237 -2.17 -15.04 6.27
N SER A 238 -3.26 -15.74 5.95
CA SER A 238 -4.60 -15.13 5.87
C SER A 238 -4.99 -14.41 7.15
N ARG A 239 -4.62 -14.96 8.32
CA ARG A 239 -4.90 -14.33 9.62
C ARG A 239 -3.97 -13.18 9.96
N ILE A 240 -2.67 -13.33 9.71
CA ILE A 240 -1.69 -12.26 9.97
C ILE A 240 -2.07 -10.99 9.20
N TYR A 241 -2.49 -11.15 7.93
CA TYR A 241 -2.79 -10.04 7.02
C TYR A 241 -4.29 -9.89 6.71
N GLU A 242 -5.19 -10.42 7.53
CA GLU A 242 -6.64 -10.40 7.30
C GLU A 242 -7.16 -9.00 6.97
N ARG A 243 -6.66 -7.99 7.68
CA ARG A 243 -7.04 -6.60 7.47
C ARG A 243 -6.46 -6.01 6.19
N ASP A 244 -5.25 -6.38 5.79
CA ASP A 244 -4.69 -5.95 4.51
C ASP A 244 -5.55 -6.48 3.34
N PHE A 245 -5.97 -7.76 3.40
CA PHE A 245 -6.80 -8.35 2.36
C PHE A 245 -8.11 -7.59 2.17
N ARG A 246 -8.80 -7.30 3.27
CA ARG A 246 -10.09 -6.59 3.25
C ARG A 246 -9.94 -5.13 2.86
N LEU A 247 -9.00 -4.41 3.48
CA LEU A 247 -8.86 -2.96 3.31
C LEU A 247 -8.34 -2.60 1.92
N PHE A 248 -7.49 -3.44 1.33
CA PHE A 248 -6.87 -3.18 0.03
C PHE A 248 -7.46 -4.03 -1.10
N HIS A 249 -8.59 -4.68 -0.86
CA HIS A 249 -9.36 -5.45 -1.85
C HIS A 249 -8.57 -6.58 -2.52
N TYR A 250 -7.69 -7.23 -1.77
CA TYR A 250 -7.03 -8.48 -2.17
C TYR A 250 -7.84 -9.72 -1.74
N ASP A 251 -9.09 -9.55 -1.28
CA ASP A 251 -9.98 -10.65 -0.94
C ASP A 251 -10.20 -11.57 -2.16
N GLY A 252 -9.88 -12.85 -1.99
CA GLY A 252 -10.01 -13.84 -3.07
C GLY A 252 -8.81 -13.92 -4.01
N GLU A 253 -7.77 -13.11 -3.81
CA GLU A 253 -6.47 -13.33 -4.42
C GLU A 253 -5.60 -14.24 -3.55
N GLY A 254 -4.81 -15.12 -4.18
CA GLY A 254 -3.83 -15.96 -3.51
C GLY A 254 -3.94 -17.46 -3.79
N PRO A 255 -3.33 -18.29 -2.93
CA PRO A 255 -3.36 -19.74 -3.06
C PRO A 255 -4.80 -20.29 -3.04
N PRO A 256 -5.11 -21.36 -3.81
CA PRO A 256 -6.44 -21.93 -3.86
C PRO A 256 -6.90 -22.42 -2.50
N ASP A 257 -8.12 -22.03 -2.13
CA ASP A 257 -8.75 -22.27 -0.82
C ASP A 257 -9.08 -23.75 -0.56
N GLU A 258 -8.96 -24.61 -1.59
CA GLU A 258 -9.39 -26.01 -1.56
C GLU A 258 -8.65 -26.88 -0.53
N GLN A 259 -7.53 -26.41 0.00
CA GLN A 259 -6.71 -27.15 0.94
C GLN A 259 -6.89 -26.70 2.39
N CYS A 260 -7.48 -25.53 2.66
CA CYS A 260 -7.57 -24.97 4.00
C CYS A 260 -8.53 -25.79 4.90
N PRO A 261 -8.13 -26.24 6.10
CA PRO A 261 -9.02 -26.93 7.02
C PRO A 261 -10.19 -25.98 7.36
N ARG A 262 -11.38 -26.32 6.83
CA ARG A 262 -12.55 -25.45 6.89
C ARG A 262 -12.90 -25.10 8.33
N ARG A 263 -13.17 -23.81 8.58
CA ARG A 263 -13.97 -23.42 9.74
C ARG A 263 -15.34 -24.08 9.59
N THR A 264 -15.72 -24.95 10.52
CA THR A 264 -17.02 -25.64 10.56
C THR A 264 -18.22 -24.68 10.63
N ASP A 265 -17.96 -23.38 10.84
CA ASP A 265 -18.96 -22.41 11.28
C ASP A 265 -19.29 -21.36 10.20
N GLN A 266 -18.70 -21.45 9.00
CA GLN A 266 -19.01 -20.52 7.90
C GLN A 266 -19.85 -21.18 6.80
N PRO A 267 -21.08 -20.69 6.53
CA PRO A 267 -21.90 -21.19 5.43
C PRO A 267 -21.24 -20.85 4.09
N ARG A 268 -21.33 -21.79 3.15
CA ARG A 268 -20.85 -21.64 1.77
C ARG A 268 -21.43 -20.36 1.16
N ARG A 269 -20.56 -19.44 0.71
CA ARG A 269 -20.98 -18.39 -0.23
C ARG A 269 -21.15 -19.05 -1.59
N ASP A 270 -22.39 -19.36 -1.94
CA ASP A 270 -22.74 -19.79 -3.29
C ASP A 270 -22.31 -18.70 -4.28
N LYS A 271 -21.40 -19.05 -5.20
CA LYS A 271 -21.01 -18.22 -6.33
C LYS A 271 -22.16 -18.18 -7.35
N THR A 272 -23.26 -17.52 -7.00
CA THR A 272 -24.24 -17.06 -7.99
C THR A 272 -24.01 -15.58 -8.22
N ILE A 273 -23.13 -15.26 -9.16
CA ILE A 273 -23.01 -13.91 -9.71
C ILE A 273 -24.31 -13.66 -10.51
N LYS A 274 -25.33 -13.07 -9.88
CA LYS A 274 -26.44 -12.46 -10.61
C LYS A 274 -25.93 -11.16 -11.21
N SER A 275 -25.76 -11.15 -12.52
CA SER A 275 -25.44 -9.99 -13.34
C SER A 275 -26.44 -8.86 -13.04
N ILE A 276 -25.95 -7.77 -12.45
CA ILE A 276 -26.73 -6.53 -12.32
C ILE A 276 -26.77 -5.88 -13.72
N LYS A 277 -27.82 -6.18 -14.50
CA LYS A 277 -28.16 -5.40 -15.68
C LYS A 277 -28.59 -4.00 -15.20
N LYS A 278 -27.79 -2.98 -15.52
CA LYS A 278 -28.17 -1.56 -15.36
C LYS A 278 -29.50 -1.31 -16.09
N LYS A 279 -30.55 -0.98 -15.34
CA LYS A 279 -31.80 -0.40 -15.89
C LYS A 279 -31.46 0.94 -16.51
N LYS A 280 -31.73 1.11 -17.81
CA LYS A 280 -31.81 2.43 -18.46
C LYS A 280 -32.93 3.24 -17.81
N PRO A 281 -32.76 4.55 -17.58
CA PRO A 281 -33.88 5.41 -17.20
C PRO A 281 -34.85 5.54 -18.38
N ALA A 282 -36.14 5.49 -18.05
CA ALA A 282 -37.26 5.64 -18.97
C ALA A 282 -37.26 7.06 -19.56
N LYS A 283 -37.54 7.14 -20.86
CA LYS A 283 -37.92 8.39 -21.53
C LYS A 283 -39.41 8.58 -21.31
N ASP A 284 -39.78 9.61 -20.57
CA ASP A 284 -41.15 10.08 -20.54
C ASP A 284 -41.38 10.98 -21.76
N ASN A 285 -42.17 10.44 -22.69
CA ASN A 285 -42.82 11.19 -23.75
C ASN A 285 -44.02 11.92 -23.13
N VAL A 286 -44.05 13.24 -23.23
CA VAL A 286 -45.30 14.01 -23.15
C VAL A 286 -45.40 14.85 -24.41
N GLU A 287 -46.17 14.33 -25.38
CA GLU A 287 -46.78 15.11 -26.45
C GLU A 287 -48.09 15.69 -25.92
N GLY A 288 -48.33 16.98 -26.17
CA GLY A 288 -49.58 17.66 -25.91
C GLY A 288 -49.61 19.02 -26.61
N LYS A 289 -50.20 19.04 -27.81
CA LYS A 289 -50.37 20.16 -28.74
C LYS A 289 -51.32 21.27 -28.23
N SER A 290 -51.08 22.51 -28.63
CA SER A 290 -52.02 23.45 -29.30
C SER A 290 -51.25 24.77 -29.54
N GLU A 291 -50.98 25.14 -30.79
CA GLU A 291 -51.78 26.08 -31.60
C GLU A 291 -51.77 27.51 -31.04
N GLU A 292 -50.98 28.41 -31.65
CA GLU A 292 -51.49 29.52 -32.46
C GLU A 292 -50.32 30.34 -33.04
N GLU A 293 -50.65 31.05 -34.11
CA GLU A 293 -49.80 31.48 -35.23
C GLU A 293 -49.40 32.98 -35.09
N PRO A 294 -48.90 33.69 -36.13
CA PRO A 294 -47.60 34.38 -36.08
C PRO A 294 -47.70 35.91 -35.99
N MET A 295 -46.62 36.58 -35.57
CA MET A 295 -46.34 37.94 -36.05
C MET A 295 -44.85 38.21 -36.22
N SER A 296 -44.59 38.95 -37.29
CA SER A 296 -43.33 39.17 -37.99
C SER A 296 -42.61 40.42 -37.47
N PRO A 297 -41.51 40.92 -38.10
CA PRO A 297 -40.33 41.38 -37.39
C PRO A 297 -40.30 42.90 -37.18
N SER A 298 -39.50 43.36 -36.22
CA SER A 298 -39.01 44.74 -36.21
C SER A 298 -37.53 44.78 -35.87
N GLU A 299 -36.80 45.33 -36.83
CA GLU A 299 -35.46 45.86 -36.79
C GLU A 299 -35.25 46.85 -35.62
N GLN A 300 -33.99 47.00 -35.21
CA GLN A 300 -33.29 48.24 -34.80
C GLN A 300 -32.28 47.89 -33.70
N ASP A 301 -30.96 47.87 -33.92
CA ASP A 301 -30.04 48.95 -34.32
C ASP A 301 -29.51 49.74 -33.10
N CYS A 302 -28.21 50.04 -33.18
CA CYS A 302 -27.43 50.96 -32.35
C CYS A 302 -27.23 50.60 -30.86
N SER A 303 -26.16 50.95 -30.17
CA SER A 303 -24.83 51.51 -30.46
C SER A 303 -24.22 51.76 -29.08
N VAL A 304 -22.90 51.58 -28.94
CA VAL A 304 -22.00 52.46 -28.19
C VAL A 304 -22.48 52.98 -26.81
N MET A 305 -21.85 52.48 -25.75
CA MET A 305 -21.04 53.29 -24.81
C MET A 305 -20.04 52.39 -24.08
#